data_AF-X1M9C2-F1
#
_entry.id   AF-X1M9C2-F1
#
_cell.length_a   1.000
_cell.length_b   1.000
_cell.length_c   1.000
_cell.angle_alpha   90.00
_cell.angle_beta   90.00
_cell.angle_gamma   90.00
#
_symmetry.space_group_name_H-M   'P 1'
#
loop_
_entity.id
_entity.type
_entity.pdbx_description
1 polymer ?
#
loop_
_entity_poly.entity_id
_entity_poly.type
_entity_poly.pdbx_seq_one_letter_code
_entity_poly.pdbx_strand_id
1 'polypeptide(L)'
;KRLCDVFDDELDPIATKIGSRAKAFQLVKLDKSLIRFYLPLEPDNPDNPVWSVIRKLSDKIGERLTTHVRKIAKENSLLQGIIDRVDFNATTHGQRDLDDDRLSNLIENISQKRLGLKDVEPDIIGRSYEYLIRKFAEGSAQSAGEFYTPKEVGIIMAKIMDPEPGMDIYDPCCGSAGLLIKCQLALVEKMKLRSESKYAPLKLYGQEYAPETWAMANMNMIIHDMEGQIEIGDSFRNPKFRKGNRLQTFDCAVANPMWNQDWFTEQDYDNDELDRFPKGR
;
A
#
# COMPACT_ATOMS: atom_id res chain seq x y z
N LYS A 1 1.56 -10.49 8.29
CA LYS A 1 2.92 -10.70 8.84
C LYS A 1 3.59 -9.38 9.24
N ARG A 2 4.00 -8.51 8.31
CA ARG A 2 4.68 -7.23 8.61
C ARG A 2 3.97 -6.39 9.68
N LEU A 3 2.66 -6.19 9.56
CA LEU A 3 1.86 -5.47 10.57
C LEU A 3 2.04 -6.05 11.99
N CYS A 4 2.06 -7.37 12.14
CA CYS A 4 2.26 -8.01 13.44
C CYS A 4 3.68 -7.80 13.97
N ASP A 5 4.70 -7.94 13.12
CA ASP A 5 6.09 -7.80 13.55
C ASP A 5 6.46 -6.36 13.92
N VAL A 6 5.90 -5.39 13.19
CA VAL A 6 6.02 -3.96 13.49
C VAL A 6 5.25 -3.60 14.76
N PHE A 7 4.04 -4.14 14.94
CA PHE A 7 3.31 -3.97 16.19
C PHE A 7 4.10 -4.51 17.39
N ASP A 8 4.74 -5.68 17.26
CA ASP A 8 5.65 -6.21 18.29
C ASP A 8 6.83 -5.24 18.57
N ASP A 9 7.44 -4.67 17.53
CA ASP A 9 8.54 -3.69 17.67
C ASP A 9 8.12 -2.39 18.39
N GLU A 10 6.86 -1.98 18.26
CA GLU A 10 6.31 -0.80 18.94
C GLU A 10 5.80 -1.13 20.35
N LEU A 11 5.25 -2.33 20.54
CA LEU A 11 4.71 -2.81 21.82
C LEU A 11 5.83 -3.11 22.84
N ASP A 12 6.94 -3.72 22.41
CA ASP A 12 8.01 -4.17 23.31
C ASP A 12 8.68 -3.04 24.12
N PRO A 13 8.98 -1.86 23.52
CA PRO A 13 9.45 -0.71 24.28
C PRO A 13 8.44 -0.21 25.32
N ILE A 14 7.14 -0.27 25.02
CA ILE A 14 6.07 0.09 25.95
C ILE A 14 6.04 -0.92 27.11
N ALA A 15 6.07 -2.21 26.79
CA ALA A 15 6.09 -3.31 27.75
C ALA A 15 7.28 -3.20 28.72
N THR A 16 8.46 -2.83 28.21
CA THR A 16 9.68 -2.61 29.02
C THR A 16 9.47 -1.51 30.05
N LYS A 17 8.76 -0.41 29.70
CA LYS A 17 8.51 0.72 30.60
C LYS A 17 7.49 0.41 31.71
N ILE A 18 6.50 -0.43 31.43
CA ILE A 18 5.38 -0.73 32.35
C ILE A 18 5.47 -2.12 33.01
N GLY A 19 6.47 -2.91 32.62
CA GLY A 19 6.88 -4.15 33.25
C GLY A 19 6.27 -5.44 32.70
N SER A 20 5.38 -5.41 31.71
CA SER A 20 4.92 -6.61 31.00
C SER A 20 4.22 -6.32 29.68
N ARG A 21 4.25 -7.28 28.73
CA ARG A 21 3.51 -7.21 27.47
C ARG A 21 1.99 -7.22 27.68
N ALA A 22 1.50 -7.97 28.68
CA ALA A 22 0.07 -7.99 29.02
C ALA A 22 -0.47 -6.58 29.39
N LYS A 23 0.29 -5.82 30.18
CA LYS A 23 -0.06 -4.41 30.48
C LYS A 23 0.06 -3.52 29.25
N ALA A 24 1.00 -3.81 28.34
CA ALA A 24 1.18 -3.04 27.11
C ALA A 24 -0.01 -3.20 26.16
N PHE A 25 -0.51 -4.43 25.99
CA PHE A 25 -1.74 -4.68 25.23
C PHE A 25 -2.94 -3.92 25.80
N GLN A 26 -3.11 -3.94 27.13
CA GLN A 26 -4.17 -3.19 27.81
C GLN A 26 -4.04 -1.67 27.56
N LEU A 27 -2.83 -1.13 27.68
CA LEU A 27 -2.57 0.29 27.47
C LEU A 27 -2.83 0.70 26.02
N VAL A 28 -2.30 -0.02 25.06
CA VAL A 28 -2.48 0.23 23.62
C VAL A 28 -3.94 0.07 23.18
N LYS A 29 -4.70 -0.82 23.83
CA LYS A 29 -6.14 -0.95 23.60
C LYS A 29 -6.92 0.28 24.07
N LEU A 30 -6.49 0.93 25.15
CA LEU A 30 -7.09 2.15 25.67
C LEU A 30 -6.66 3.39 24.88
N ASP A 31 -5.38 3.44 24.49
CA ASP A 31 -4.78 4.51 23.72
C ASP A 31 -4.07 3.96 22.48
N LYS A 32 -4.82 3.93 21.38
CA LYS A 32 -4.34 3.43 20.08
C LYS A 32 -3.32 4.35 19.43
N SER A 33 -3.14 5.59 19.92
CA SER A 33 -2.16 6.53 19.35
C SER A 33 -0.71 6.16 19.67
N LEU A 34 -0.50 5.23 20.61
CA LEU A 34 0.81 4.74 21.02
C LEU A 34 1.51 3.83 19.99
N ILE A 35 0.76 3.40 18.98
CA ILE A 35 1.21 2.49 17.93
C ILE A 35 0.68 3.00 16.58
N ARG A 36 1.30 2.59 15.48
CA ARG A 36 0.92 3.10 14.15
C ARG A 36 -0.38 2.48 13.63
N PHE A 37 -0.59 1.19 13.91
CA PHE A 37 -1.76 0.42 13.47
C PHE A 37 -2.20 -0.51 14.57
N TYR A 38 -3.42 -0.36 15.08
CA TYR A 38 -3.92 -1.17 16.17
C TYR A 38 -4.28 -2.57 15.66
N LEU A 39 -3.65 -3.60 16.22
CA LEU A 39 -3.97 -4.98 15.90
C LEU A 39 -4.78 -5.58 17.05
N PRO A 40 -6.09 -5.87 16.86
CA PRO A 40 -6.90 -6.59 17.84
C PRO A 40 -6.58 -8.09 17.84
N LEU A 41 -5.30 -8.43 17.98
CA LEU A 41 -4.73 -9.77 18.02
C LEU A 41 -3.89 -9.90 19.28
N GLU A 42 -4.38 -10.67 20.25
CA GLU A 42 -3.64 -10.97 21.48
C GLU A 42 -3.38 -12.49 21.54
N PRO A 43 -2.12 -12.93 21.63
CA PRO A 43 -1.80 -14.35 21.78
C PRO A 43 -2.12 -14.86 23.20
N ASP A 44 -2.43 -16.16 23.33
CA ASP A 44 -2.78 -16.79 24.62
C ASP A 44 -1.73 -16.57 25.72
N ASN A 45 -0.46 -16.56 25.32
CA ASN A 45 0.63 -16.05 26.14
C ASN A 45 1.06 -14.70 25.55
N PRO A 46 0.87 -13.58 26.27
CA PRO A 46 1.22 -12.24 25.81
C PRO A 46 2.68 -12.07 25.37
N ASP A 47 3.59 -12.91 25.87
CA ASP A 47 5.01 -12.86 25.50
C ASP A 47 5.31 -13.54 24.15
N ASN A 48 4.34 -14.25 23.57
CA ASN A 48 4.48 -14.74 22.21
C ASN A 48 4.36 -13.57 21.20
N PRO A 49 4.97 -13.70 20.00
CA PRO A 49 4.76 -12.75 18.91
C PRO A 49 3.28 -12.67 18.52
N VAL A 50 2.80 -11.48 18.15
CA VAL A 50 1.40 -11.28 17.72
C VAL A 50 1.05 -12.14 16.51
N TRP A 51 2.01 -12.34 15.60
CA TRP A 51 1.85 -13.22 14.43
C TRP A 51 1.50 -14.67 14.81
N SER A 52 1.82 -15.11 16.03
CA SER A 52 1.49 -16.47 16.48
C SER A 52 -0.02 -16.75 16.52
N VAL A 53 -0.87 -15.72 16.67
CA VAL A 53 -2.34 -15.87 16.58
C VAL A 53 -2.76 -16.39 15.21
N ILE A 54 -2.11 -15.90 14.14
CA ILE A 54 -2.37 -16.33 12.77
C ILE A 54 -1.63 -17.62 12.44
N ARG A 55 -0.38 -17.75 12.89
CA ARG A 55 0.43 -18.93 12.61
C ARG A 55 -0.13 -20.22 13.21
N LYS A 56 -0.78 -20.13 14.38
CA LYS A 56 -1.36 -21.29 15.09
C LYS A 56 -2.78 -21.65 14.62
N LEU A 57 -3.31 -21.01 13.57
CA LEU A 57 -4.60 -21.40 13.00
C LEU A 57 -4.51 -22.83 12.44
N SER A 58 -5.32 -23.75 12.95
CA SER A 58 -5.33 -25.16 12.56
C SER A 58 -6.65 -25.63 11.98
N ASP A 59 -7.71 -24.82 12.10
CA ASP A 59 -9.07 -25.12 11.68
C ASP A 59 -9.71 -23.86 11.10
N LYS A 60 -10.55 -24.02 10.07
CA LYS A 60 -11.28 -22.92 9.42
C LYS A 60 -10.35 -21.75 9.09
N ILE A 61 -9.16 -22.07 8.56
CA ILE A 61 -8.06 -21.12 8.43
C ILE A 61 -8.50 -19.93 7.57
N GLY A 62 -9.18 -20.20 6.46
CA GLY A 62 -9.76 -19.15 5.60
C GLY A 62 -10.71 -18.21 6.35
N GLU A 63 -11.71 -18.75 7.06
CA GLU A 63 -12.70 -17.97 7.81
C GLU A 63 -12.04 -17.11 8.91
N ARG A 64 -11.15 -17.72 9.69
CA ARG A 64 -10.46 -17.06 10.80
C ARG A 64 -9.51 -15.98 10.29
N LEU A 65 -8.74 -16.27 9.25
CA LEU A 65 -7.84 -15.29 8.62
C LEU A 65 -8.62 -14.09 8.07
N THR A 66 -9.69 -14.34 7.28
CA THR A 66 -10.59 -13.29 6.80
C THR A 66 -11.11 -12.43 7.95
N THR A 67 -11.58 -13.07 9.02
CA THR A 67 -12.11 -12.38 10.20
C THR A 67 -11.06 -11.51 10.88
N HIS A 68 -9.83 -12.01 11.06
CA HIS A 68 -8.74 -11.25 11.67
C HIS A 68 -8.34 -10.05 10.82
N VAL A 69 -8.19 -10.23 9.50
CA VAL A 69 -7.82 -9.15 8.58
C VAL A 69 -8.89 -8.05 8.55
N ARG A 70 -10.18 -8.43 8.45
CA ARG A 70 -11.31 -7.49 8.52
C ARG A 70 -11.37 -6.73 9.86
N LYS A 71 -11.08 -7.39 10.98
CA LYS A 71 -10.99 -6.72 12.29
C LYS A 71 -9.86 -5.70 12.33
N ILE A 72 -8.69 -6.04 11.81
CA ILE A 72 -7.57 -5.10 11.72
C ILE A 72 -7.97 -3.89 10.86
N ALA A 73 -8.55 -4.11 9.68
CA ALA A 73 -9.00 -3.01 8.81
C ALA A 73 -10.04 -2.11 9.49
N LYS A 74 -11.01 -2.68 10.21
CA LYS A 74 -12.03 -1.93 10.95
C LYS A 74 -11.45 -1.00 12.02
N GLU A 75 -10.37 -1.43 12.67
CA GLU A 75 -9.69 -0.65 13.71
C GLU A 75 -8.77 0.44 13.15
N ASN A 76 -8.47 0.41 11.85
CA ASN A 76 -7.49 1.28 11.20
C ASN A 76 -8.06 1.81 9.88
N SER A 77 -8.58 3.04 9.88
CA SER A 77 -9.20 3.66 8.70
C SER A 77 -8.28 3.66 7.47
N LEU A 78 -6.97 3.84 7.66
CA LEU A 78 -5.95 3.80 6.60
C LEU A 78 -5.73 2.41 5.97
N LEU A 79 -6.31 1.34 6.54
CA LEU A 79 -6.22 -0.02 6.02
C LEU A 79 -7.56 -0.51 5.44
N GLN A 80 -8.64 0.26 5.64
CA GLN A 80 -9.99 -0.12 5.23
C GLN A 80 -10.14 -0.09 3.71
N GLY A 81 -10.75 -1.14 3.15
CA GLY A 81 -10.87 -1.32 1.70
C GLY A 81 -9.57 -1.73 1.02
N ILE A 82 -8.47 -1.86 1.76
CA ILE A 82 -7.13 -2.20 1.25
C ILE A 82 -6.79 -3.65 1.58
N ILE A 83 -6.72 -4.00 2.87
CA ILE A 83 -6.29 -5.35 3.28
C ILE A 83 -7.48 -6.32 3.41
N ASP A 84 -8.70 -5.82 3.56
CA ASP A 84 -9.90 -6.60 3.86
C ASP A 84 -10.77 -6.95 2.63
N ARG A 85 -10.25 -6.68 1.43
CA ARG A 85 -10.90 -7.02 0.15
C ARG A 85 -10.98 -8.51 -0.11
N VAL A 86 -9.96 -9.25 0.29
CA VAL A 86 -9.84 -10.69 -0.01
C VAL A 86 -10.59 -11.49 1.05
N ASP A 87 -11.49 -12.37 0.59
CA ASP A 87 -12.09 -13.40 1.43
C ASP A 87 -11.36 -14.73 1.22
N PHE A 88 -10.52 -15.10 2.19
CA PHE A 88 -9.82 -16.39 2.20
C PHE A 88 -10.75 -17.59 2.43
N ASN A 89 -12.03 -17.35 2.76
CA ASN A 89 -13.06 -18.37 2.88
C ASN A 89 -14.01 -18.42 1.68
N ALA A 90 -13.69 -17.73 0.58
CA ALA A 90 -14.51 -17.74 -0.62
C ALA A 90 -14.75 -19.18 -1.15
N THR A 91 -15.93 -19.39 -1.73
CA THR A 91 -16.35 -20.67 -2.28
C THR A 91 -17.00 -20.50 -3.64
N THR A 92 -16.68 -21.42 -4.55
CA THR A 92 -17.31 -21.56 -5.86
C THR A 92 -18.04 -22.91 -5.91
N HIS A 93 -19.36 -22.89 -6.15
CA HIS A 93 -20.21 -24.10 -6.12
C HIS A 93 -20.07 -24.93 -4.83
N GLY A 94 -19.91 -24.26 -3.67
CA GLY A 94 -19.77 -24.92 -2.37
C GLY A 94 -18.38 -25.54 -2.11
N GLN A 95 -17.43 -25.37 -3.03
CA GLN A 95 -16.03 -25.76 -2.84
C GLN A 95 -15.18 -24.54 -2.50
N ARG A 96 -14.25 -24.69 -1.56
CA ARG A 96 -13.30 -23.62 -1.20
C ARG A 96 -12.38 -23.29 -2.37
N ASP A 97 -12.28 -22.01 -2.71
CA ASP A 97 -11.37 -21.52 -3.77
C ASP A 97 -9.90 -21.71 -3.36
N LEU A 98 -9.63 -21.56 -2.06
CA LEU A 98 -8.35 -21.84 -1.41
C LEU A 98 -8.60 -22.78 -0.24
N ASP A 99 -8.05 -23.99 -0.30
CA ASP A 99 -8.09 -24.95 0.79
C ASP A 99 -7.19 -24.55 1.98
N ASP A 100 -7.50 -25.08 3.16
CA ASP A 100 -6.80 -24.73 4.40
C ASP A 100 -5.34 -25.24 4.40
N ASP A 101 -5.01 -26.33 3.71
CA ASP A 101 -3.64 -26.86 3.62
C ASP A 101 -2.72 -25.89 2.85
N ARG A 102 -3.20 -25.35 1.73
CA ARG A 102 -2.47 -24.32 0.95
C ARG A 102 -2.28 -23.04 1.76
N LEU A 103 -3.31 -22.59 2.47
CA LEU A 103 -3.21 -21.41 3.34
C LEU A 103 -2.22 -21.64 4.47
N SER A 104 -2.27 -22.79 5.14
CA SER A 104 -1.35 -23.19 6.19
C SER A 104 0.10 -23.20 5.69
N ASN A 105 0.36 -23.84 4.54
CA ASN A 105 1.68 -23.85 3.91
C ASN A 105 2.19 -22.44 3.58
N LEU A 106 1.32 -21.55 3.09
CA LEU A 106 1.69 -20.16 2.80
C LEU A 106 2.02 -19.39 4.10
N ILE A 107 1.20 -19.55 5.14
CA ILE A 107 1.43 -18.95 6.45
C ILE A 107 2.79 -19.41 7.02
N GLU A 108 3.11 -20.71 6.95
CA GLU A 108 4.39 -21.23 7.42
C GLU A 108 5.58 -20.69 6.62
N ASN A 109 5.48 -20.63 5.28
CA ASN A 109 6.54 -20.07 4.45
C ASN A 109 6.81 -18.59 4.75
N ILE A 110 5.75 -17.78 4.91
CA ILE A 110 5.87 -16.36 5.29
C ILE A 110 6.40 -16.22 6.74
N SER A 111 6.19 -17.21 7.60
CA SER A 111 6.63 -17.21 9.00
C SER A 111 8.13 -17.43 9.19
N GLN A 112 8.86 -17.84 8.15
CA GLN A 112 10.29 -18.17 8.24
C GLN A 112 11.18 -16.97 8.58
N LYS A 113 10.72 -15.75 8.30
CA LYS A 113 11.45 -14.50 8.56
C LYS A 113 10.54 -13.51 9.27
N ARG A 114 11.13 -12.74 10.19
CA ARG A 114 10.49 -11.56 10.78
C ARG A 114 10.65 -10.38 9.81
N LEU A 115 9.62 -9.55 9.71
CA LEU A 115 9.49 -8.42 8.78
C LEU A 115 9.18 -7.10 9.53
N GLY A 116 9.74 -6.94 10.73
CA GLY A 116 9.60 -5.76 11.57
C GLY A 116 10.44 -4.57 11.08
N LEU A 117 10.54 -3.54 11.91
CA LEU A 117 11.27 -2.29 11.63
C LEU A 117 12.80 -2.49 11.66
N LYS A 118 13.26 -3.46 12.45
CA LYS A 118 14.70 -3.72 12.69
C LYS A 118 15.25 -4.92 11.93
N ASP A 119 14.38 -5.72 11.32
CA ASP A 119 14.79 -6.99 10.70
C ASP A 119 15.35 -6.81 9.29
N VAL A 120 14.77 -5.86 8.54
CA VAL A 120 15.04 -5.67 7.12
C VAL A 120 14.84 -4.20 6.79
N GLU A 121 15.77 -3.62 6.04
CA GLU A 121 15.61 -2.26 5.49
C GLU A 121 14.26 -2.14 4.75
N PRO A 122 13.44 -1.10 5.00
CA PRO A 122 12.14 -0.93 4.35
C PRO A 122 12.18 -1.11 2.82
N ASP A 123 13.27 -0.64 2.21
CA ASP A 123 13.56 -0.78 0.78
C ASP A 123 13.66 -2.25 0.30
N ILE A 124 14.17 -3.18 1.10
CA ILE A 124 14.23 -4.61 0.71
C ILE A 124 12.83 -5.25 0.72
N ILE A 125 12.00 -4.95 1.72
CA ILE A 125 10.63 -5.50 1.78
C ILE A 125 9.80 -4.90 0.65
N GLY A 126 9.94 -3.59 0.43
CA GLY A 126 9.34 -2.89 -0.69
C GLY A 126 9.69 -3.51 -2.04
N ARG A 127 10.98 -3.72 -2.31
CA ARG A 127 11.44 -4.42 -3.53
C ARG A 127 10.91 -5.86 -3.64
N SER A 128 10.77 -6.58 -2.52
CA SER A 128 10.21 -7.94 -2.54
C SER A 128 8.73 -7.91 -2.91
N TYR A 129 7.99 -6.93 -2.42
CA TYR A 129 6.59 -6.72 -2.79
C TYR A 129 6.44 -6.31 -4.26
N GLU A 130 7.27 -5.37 -4.76
CA GLU A 130 7.32 -5.02 -6.19
C GLU A 130 7.65 -6.24 -7.06
N TYR A 131 8.57 -7.11 -6.63
CA TYR A 131 8.88 -8.34 -7.33
C TYR A 131 7.66 -9.26 -7.46
N LEU A 132 6.88 -9.41 -6.38
CA LEU A 132 5.64 -10.21 -6.40
C LEU A 132 4.58 -9.59 -7.31
N ILE A 133 4.35 -8.27 -7.23
CA ILE A 133 3.45 -7.56 -8.14
C ILE A 133 3.85 -7.81 -9.59
N ARG A 134 5.14 -7.65 -9.91
CA ARG A 134 5.65 -7.90 -11.26
C ARG A 134 5.39 -9.34 -11.70
N LYS A 135 5.64 -10.33 -10.85
CA LYS A 135 5.41 -11.74 -11.18
C LYS A 135 3.92 -12.05 -11.42
N PHE A 136 3.02 -11.40 -10.70
CA PHE A 136 1.59 -11.51 -10.96
C PHE A 136 1.20 -10.84 -12.29
N ALA A 137 1.75 -9.66 -12.59
CA ALA A 137 1.51 -8.98 -13.86
C ALA A 137 2.03 -9.79 -15.07
N GLU A 138 3.24 -10.36 -14.97
CA GLU A 138 3.84 -11.23 -16.00
C GLU A 138 3.00 -12.49 -16.30
N GLY A 139 2.27 -13.01 -15.30
CA GLY A 139 1.41 -14.18 -15.45
C GLY A 139 -0.03 -13.86 -15.90
N SER A 140 -0.42 -12.58 -15.91
CA SER A 140 -1.75 -12.13 -16.33
C SER A 140 -1.79 -11.82 -17.82
N ALA A 141 -2.91 -12.09 -18.50
CA ALA A 141 -3.09 -11.80 -19.93
C ALA A 141 -3.39 -10.31 -20.21
N GLN A 142 -3.51 -9.47 -19.19
CA GLN A 142 -3.69 -8.03 -19.32
C GLN A 142 -2.36 -7.34 -19.59
N SER A 143 -2.36 -6.22 -20.31
CA SER A 143 -1.12 -5.57 -20.68
C SER A 143 -0.39 -5.08 -19.42
N ALA A 144 0.85 -5.54 -19.21
CA ALA A 144 1.60 -5.28 -17.97
C ALA A 144 1.76 -3.77 -17.64
N GLY A 145 1.63 -2.90 -18.65
CA GLY A 145 1.71 -1.45 -18.52
C GLY A 145 0.57 -0.81 -17.72
N GLU A 146 -0.59 -1.47 -17.60
CA GLU A 146 -1.75 -0.95 -16.85
C GLU A 146 -1.52 -0.98 -15.33
N PHE A 147 -0.69 -1.91 -14.85
CA PHE A 147 -0.54 -2.16 -13.41
C PHE A 147 0.87 -1.85 -12.89
N TYR A 148 1.87 -1.93 -13.76
CA TYR A 148 3.26 -1.90 -13.35
C TYR A 148 4.17 -1.27 -14.41
N THR A 149 4.84 -0.19 -14.02
CA THR A 149 5.98 0.34 -14.78
C THR A 149 7.24 -0.47 -14.44
N PRO A 150 7.95 -1.03 -15.44
CA PRO A 150 9.24 -1.70 -15.22
C PRO A 150 10.19 -0.86 -14.36
N LYS A 151 10.93 -1.53 -13.48
CA LYS A 151 11.74 -0.89 -12.45
C LYS A 151 12.75 0.08 -13.05
N GLU A 152 13.45 -0.36 -14.09
CA GLU A 152 14.50 0.40 -14.77
C GLU A 152 13.95 1.68 -15.39
N VAL A 153 12.78 1.59 -16.05
CA VAL A 153 12.08 2.74 -16.64
C VAL A 153 11.68 3.72 -15.55
N GLY A 154 11.05 3.23 -14.47
CA GLY A 154 10.59 4.09 -13.40
C GLY A 154 11.73 4.79 -12.64
N ILE A 155 12.89 4.14 -12.47
CA ILE A 155 14.07 4.77 -11.85
C ILE A 155 14.61 5.88 -12.75
N ILE A 156 14.69 5.65 -14.06
CA ILE A 156 15.15 6.66 -15.01
C ILE A 156 14.21 7.86 -15.00
N MET A 157 12.89 7.64 -15.07
CA MET A 157 11.89 8.70 -14.98
C MET A 157 12.03 9.50 -13.69
N ALA A 158 12.10 8.83 -12.53
CA ALA A 158 12.26 9.49 -11.23
C ALA A 158 13.54 10.33 -11.13
N LYS A 159 14.66 9.86 -11.70
CA LYS A 159 15.92 10.61 -11.73
C LYS A 159 15.87 11.82 -12.67
N ILE A 160 15.17 11.72 -13.80
CA ILE A 160 14.98 12.84 -14.73
C ILE A 160 14.11 13.93 -14.11
N MET A 161 13.08 13.56 -13.35
CA MET A 161 12.22 14.52 -12.66
C MET A 161 12.94 15.30 -11.55
N ASP A 162 14.10 14.82 -11.12
CA ASP A 162 14.98 15.45 -10.13
C ASP A 162 14.25 16.03 -8.90
N PRO A 163 13.47 15.21 -8.16
CA PRO A 163 12.66 15.71 -7.06
C PRO A 163 13.51 16.37 -5.97
N GLU A 164 12.98 17.44 -5.37
CA GLU A 164 13.57 18.15 -4.24
C GLU A 164 12.71 17.99 -2.97
N PRO A 165 13.29 18.16 -1.77
CA PRO A 165 12.58 17.97 -0.51
C PRO A 165 11.28 18.79 -0.42
N GLY A 166 10.20 18.13 0.00
CA GLY A 166 8.90 18.76 0.25
C GLY A 166 8.04 19.05 -0.99
N MET A 167 8.51 18.70 -2.20
CA MET A 167 7.73 18.82 -3.43
C MET A 167 6.46 17.96 -3.41
N ASP A 168 5.41 18.49 -4.04
CA ASP A 168 4.16 17.80 -4.31
C ASP A 168 4.30 17.04 -5.65
N ILE A 169 4.26 15.70 -5.62
CA ILE A 169 4.39 14.83 -6.82
C ILE A 169 3.06 14.15 -7.11
N TYR A 170 2.60 14.19 -8.36
CA TYR A 170 1.32 13.62 -8.76
C TYR A 170 1.43 12.57 -9.88
N ASP A 171 0.65 11.49 -9.77
CA ASP A 171 0.44 10.51 -10.83
C ASP A 171 -1.07 10.27 -11.07
N PRO A 172 -1.64 10.71 -12.22
CA PRO A 172 -3.07 10.62 -12.50
C PRO A 172 -3.56 9.22 -12.89
N CYS A 173 -2.66 8.25 -13.01
CA CYS A 173 -2.94 6.86 -13.37
C CYS A 173 -1.91 5.95 -12.69
N CYS A 174 -1.88 6.03 -11.36
CA CYS A 174 -0.70 5.63 -10.60
C CYS A 174 -0.43 4.13 -10.57
N GLY A 175 -1.38 3.30 -11.02
CA GLY A 175 -1.27 1.85 -10.94
C GLY A 175 -0.94 1.44 -9.51
N SER A 176 0.11 0.64 -9.34
CA SER A 176 0.64 0.23 -8.02
C SER A 176 1.42 1.32 -7.24
N ALA A 177 1.29 2.60 -7.59
CA ALA A 177 2.08 3.74 -7.08
C ALA A 177 3.60 3.61 -7.30
N GLY A 178 4.02 2.74 -8.22
CA GLY A 178 5.43 2.41 -8.43
C GLY A 178 6.29 3.60 -8.86
N LEU A 179 5.76 4.55 -9.63
CA LEU A 179 6.50 5.76 -10.03
C LEU A 179 6.64 6.76 -8.87
N LEU A 180 5.58 6.95 -8.08
CA LEU A 180 5.61 7.82 -6.89
C LEU A 180 6.66 7.35 -5.88
N ILE A 181 6.69 6.04 -5.58
CA ILE A 181 7.68 5.43 -4.70
C ILE A 181 9.10 5.64 -5.25
N LYS A 182 9.31 5.48 -6.56
CA LYS A 182 10.62 5.68 -7.19
C LYS A 182 11.08 7.14 -7.11
N CYS A 183 10.17 8.11 -7.18
CA CYS A 183 10.51 9.52 -6.94
C CYS A 183 11.03 9.72 -5.51
N GLN A 184 10.36 9.16 -4.51
CA GLN A 184 10.83 9.23 -3.11
C GLN A 184 12.18 8.52 -2.93
N LEU A 185 12.39 7.36 -3.54
CA LEU A 185 13.67 6.65 -3.49
C LEU A 185 14.80 7.43 -4.19
N ALA A 186 14.51 8.09 -5.32
CA ALA A 186 15.47 8.95 -6.00
C ALA A 186 15.86 10.16 -5.14
N LEU A 187 14.90 10.78 -4.44
CA LEU A 187 15.18 11.82 -3.46
C LEU A 187 16.09 11.30 -2.34
N VAL A 188 15.79 10.12 -1.77
CA VAL A 188 16.59 9.51 -0.71
C VAL A 188 18.02 9.24 -1.17
N GLU A 189 18.20 8.69 -2.37
CA GLU A 189 19.52 8.46 -2.98
C GLU A 189 20.29 9.79 -3.14
N LYS A 190 19.63 10.83 -3.67
CA LYS A 190 20.20 12.16 -3.86
C LYS A 190 20.66 12.80 -2.55
N MET A 191 19.82 12.76 -1.52
CA MET A 191 20.15 13.34 -0.20
C MET A 191 21.28 12.57 0.49
N LYS A 192 21.32 11.25 0.34
CA LYS A 192 22.45 10.43 0.80
C LYS A 192 23.76 10.83 0.14
N LEU A 193 23.77 11.08 -1.18
CA LEU A 193 24.96 11.56 -1.90
C LEU A 193 25.40 12.96 -1.45
N ARG A 194 24.46 13.80 -1.01
CA ARG A 194 24.73 15.12 -0.42
C ARG A 194 25.13 15.06 1.05
N SER A 195 25.15 13.88 1.67
CA SER A 195 25.34 13.70 3.12
C SER A 195 24.31 14.43 3.98
N GLU A 196 23.10 14.63 3.45
CA GLU A 196 21.97 15.25 4.13
C GLU A 196 21.07 14.18 4.73
N SER A 197 21.01 14.14 6.08
CA SER A 197 20.23 13.15 6.82
C SER A 197 18.85 13.64 7.26
N LYS A 198 18.59 14.95 7.12
CA LYS A 198 17.32 15.58 7.51
C LYS A 198 16.81 16.45 6.38
N TYR A 199 15.73 16.02 5.76
CA TYR A 199 15.05 16.73 4.69
C TYR A 199 13.56 16.36 4.73
N ALA A 200 12.71 17.22 4.17
CA ALA A 200 11.29 16.92 4.06
C ALA A 200 11.06 15.81 3.01
N PRO A 201 10.27 14.77 3.32
CA PRO A 201 9.87 13.80 2.29
C PRO A 201 9.00 14.47 1.22
N LEU A 202 8.84 13.78 0.08
CA LEU A 202 7.89 14.20 -0.95
C LEU A 202 6.46 14.00 -0.44
N LYS A 203 5.55 14.85 -0.91
CA LYS A 203 4.11 14.61 -0.74
C LYS A 203 3.59 13.93 -1.99
N LEU A 204 3.16 12.69 -1.84
CA LEU A 204 2.82 11.82 -2.95
C LEU A 204 1.31 11.80 -3.15
N TYR A 205 0.88 12.07 -4.37
CA TYR A 205 -0.52 12.12 -4.78
C TYR A 205 -0.72 11.18 -5.97
N GLY A 206 -1.76 10.36 -5.94
CA GLY A 206 -2.03 9.41 -7.01
C GLY A 206 -3.53 9.24 -7.25
N GLN A 207 -3.93 8.98 -8.48
CA GLN A 207 -5.28 8.55 -8.80
C GLN A 207 -5.24 7.26 -9.61
N GLU A 208 -6.09 6.30 -9.26
CA GLU A 208 -6.18 5.00 -9.92
C GLU A 208 -7.62 4.65 -10.22
N TYR A 209 -7.87 4.16 -11.44
CA TYR A 209 -9.21 3.82 -11.91
C TYR A 209 -9.74 2.53 -11.24
N ALA A 210 -8.91 1.48 -11.19
CA ALA A 210 -9.31 0.15 -10.75
C ALA A 210 -9.22 0.01 -9.20
N PRO A 211 -10.31 -0.37 -8.51
CA PRO A 211 -10.31 -0.53 -7.05
C PRO A 211 -9.26 -1.51 -6.51
N GLU A 212 -8.99 -2.59 -7.24
CA GLU A 212 -8.01 -3.61 -6.88
C GLU A 212 -6.58 -3.03 -6.95
N THR A 213 -6.28 -2.32 -8.03
CA THR A 213 -4.99 -1.66 -8.24
C THR A 213 -4.77 -0.52 -7.25
N TRP A 214 -5.83 0.24 -6.93
CA TRP A 214 -5.81 1.26 -5.88
C TRP A 214 -5.43 0.66 -4.51
N ALA A 215 -5.97 -0.51 -4.15
CA ALA A 215 -5.60 -1.18 -2.91
C ALA A 215 -4.13 -1.66 -2.94
N MET A 216 -3.65 -2.14 -4.09
CA MET A 216 -2.23 -2.48 -4.27
C MET A 216 -1.32 -1.27 -4.12
N ALA A 217 -1.71 -0.11 -4.66
CA ALA A 217 -0.99 1.15 -4.54
C ALA A 217 -0.80 1.54 -3.06
N ASN A 218 -1.89 1.54 -2.31
CA ASN A 218 -1.87 1.85 -0.88
C ASN A 218 -1.06 0.83 -0.07
N MET A 219 -1.19 -0.47 -0.36
CA MET A 219 -0.33 -1.50 0.25
C MET A 219 1.15 -1.25 -0.05
N ASN A 220 1.47 -0.86 -1.28
CA ASN A 220 2.85 -0.60 -1.70
C ASN A 220 3.46 0.57 -0.91
N MET A 221 2.69 1.65 -0.71
CA MET A 221 3.06 2.80 0.11
C MET A 221 3.30 2.39 1.58
N ILE A 222 2.37 1.64 2.17
CA ILE A 222 2.48 1.15 3.56
C ILE A 222 3.71 0.27 3.76
N ILE A 223 4.00 -0.62 2.81
CA ILE A 223 5.16 -1.52 2.90
C ILE A 223 6.48 -0.75 2.88
N HIS A 224 6.56 0.26 2.01
CA HIS A 224 7.71 1.16 1.89
C HIS A 224 7.80 2.20 3.02
N ASP A 225 6.84 2.22 3.95
CA ASP A 225 6.76 3.21 5.02
C ASP A 225 6.65 4.65 4.50
N MET A 226 5.88 4.82 3.41
CA MET A 226 5.66 6.10 2.76
C MET A 226 4.21 6.56 2.96
N GLU A 227 4.04 7.85 3.21
CA GLU A 227 2.73 8.50 3.27
C GLU A 227 2.37 9.10 1.90
N GLY A 228 1.09 9.08 1.56
CA GLY A 228 0.57 9.65 0.32
C GLY A 228 -0.95 9.59 0.28
N GLN A 229 -1.54 10.37 -0.61
CA GLN A 229 -2.97 10.37 -0.88
C GLN A 229 -3.20 9.69 -2.24
N ILE A 230 -3.74 8.47 -2.20
CA ILE A 230 -4.11 7.73 -3.41
C ILE A 230 -5.63 7.66 -3.49
N GLU A 231 -6.18 8.25 -4.54
CA GLU A 231 -7.62 8.35 -4.77
C GLU A 231 -8.09 7.32 -5.80
N ILE A 232 -9.35 6.91 -5.67
CA ILE A 232 -9.97 5.95 -6.58
C ILE A 232 -10.94 6.64 -7.55
N GLY A 233 -10.80 6.38 -8.84
CA GLY A 233 -11.73 6.79 -9.89
C GLY A 233 -11.04 7.22 -11.18
N ASP A 234 -11.86 7.44 -12.21
CA ASP A 234 -11.44 7.93 -13.53
C ASP A 234 -10.88 9.36 -13.41
N SER A 235 -9.60 9.57 -13.73
CA SER A 235 -8.94 10.88 -13.63
C SER A 235 -9.36 11.88 -14.72
N PHE A 236 -9.95 11.38 -15.80
CA PHE A 236 -10.55 12.22 -16.83
C PHE A 236 -11.96 12.64 -16.45
N ARG A 237 -12.88 11.70 -16.21
CA ARG A 237 -14.30 11.98 -15.90
C ARG A 237 -14.51 12.50 -14.48
N ASN A 238 -13.71 12.05 -13.52
CA ASN A 238 -13.87 12.37 -12.11
C ASN A 238 -12.51 12.64 -11.42
N PRO A 239 -11.75 13.67 -11.85
CA PRO A 239 -10.51 14.04 -11.20
C PRO A 239 -10.74 14.36 -9.72
N LYS A 240 -9.96 13.73 -8.85
CA LYS A 240 -10.16 13.80 -7.39
C LYS A 240 -9.37 14.93 -6.73
N PHE A 241 -8.25 15.30 -7.34
CA PHE A 241 -7.42 16.41 -6.88
C PHE A 241 -7.86 17.73 -7.51
N ARG A 242 -8.86 18.37 -6.88
CA ARG A 242 -9.44 19.65 -7.32
C ARG A 242 -9.28 20.73 -6.24
N LYS A 243 -9.16 21.99 -6.67
CA LYS A 243 -9.27 23.20 -5.84
C LYS A 243 -10.40 24.07 -6.41
N GLY A 244 -11.61 23.90 -5.88
CA GLY A 244 -12.82 24.50 -6.46
C GLY A 244 -13.09 23.92 -7.87
N ASN A 245 -13.37 24.78 -8.84
CA ASN A 245 -13.61 24.39 -10.25
C ASN A 245 -12.32 24.27 -11.07
N ARG A 246 -11.20 23.90 -10.45
CA ARG A 246 -9.90 23.74 -11.12
C ARG A 246 -9.20 22.49 -10.61
N LEU A 247 -8.35 21.92 -11.46
CA LEU A 247 -7.41 20.89 -11.02
C LEU A 247 -6.42 21.48 -10.01
N GLN A 248 -6.06 20.68 -9.02
CA GLN A 248 -4.93 20.99 -8.15
C GLN A 248 -3.64 20.95 -8.98
N THR A 249 -2.74 21.90 -8.72
CA THR A 249 -1.40 21.94 -9.30
C THR A 249 -0.40 21.26 -8.38
N PHE A 250 0.64 20.69 -8.97
CA PHE A 250 1.71 19.96 -8.30
C PHE A 250 3.06 20.45 -8.84
N ASP A 251 4.14 20.24 -8.09
CA ASP A 251 5.49 20.63 -8.52
C ASP A 251 5.99 19.72 -9.66
N CYS A 252 5.56 18.46 -9.65
CA CYS A 252 5.95 17.46 -10.62
C CYS A 252 4.80 16.48 -10.89
N ALA A 253 4.67 16.05 -12.14
CA ALA A 253 3.78 14.98 -12.53
C ALA A 253 4.57 13.85 -13.21
N VAL A 254 4.31 12.61 -12.81
CA VAL A 254 4.84 11.38 -13.42
C VAL A 254 3.68 10.49 -13.79
N ALA A 255 3.74 9.83 -14.94
CA ALA A 255 2.64 8.97 -15.38
C ALA A 255 3.14 7.90 -16.35
N ASN A 256 2.51 6.73 -16.29
CA ASN A 256 2.60 5.70 -17.32
C ASN A 256 1.17 5.22 -17.65
N PRO A 257 0.39 6.02 -18.41
CA PRO A 257 -1.00 5.69 -18.69
C PRO A 257 -1.12 4.48 -19.62
N MET A 258 -2.28 3.82 -19.60
CA MET A 258 -2.58 2.78 -20.59
C MET A 258 -2.64 3.37 -22.00
N TRP A 259 -2.13 2.63 -22.98
CA TRP A 259 -2.05 3.10 -24.37
C TRP A 259 -3.37 2.86 -25.10
N ASN A 260 -3.68 3.72 -26.07
CA ASN A 260 -4.79 3.54 -27.03
C ASN A 260 -6.17 3.33 -26.38
N GLN A 261 -6.48 4.06 -25.32
CA GLN A 261 -7.79 4.03 -24.68
C GLN A 261 -8.85 4.61 -25.64
N ASP A 262 -9.80 3.79 -26.10
CA ASP A 262 -10.79 4.13 -27.13
C ASP A 262 -12.23 4.28 -26.59
N TRP A 263 -12.40 4.18 -25.27
CA TRP A 263 -13.69 4.25 -24.58
C TRP A 263 -14.08 5.66 -24.11
N PHE A 264 -13.30 6.69 -24.46
CA PHE A 264 -13.69 8.09 -24.26
C PHE A 264 -14.42 8.60 -25.51
N THR A 265 -15.57 9.21 -25.29
CA THR A 265 -16.47 9.71 -26.34
C THR A 265 -16.42 11.23 -26.42
N GLU A 266 -16.86 11.82 -27.53
CA GLU A 266 -16.99 13.29 -27.65
C GLU A 266 -17.81 13.90 -26.50
N GLN A 267 -18.84 13.18 -26.03
CA GLN A 267 -19.67 13.61 -24.90
C GLN A 267 -18.87 13.77 -23.61
N ASP A 268 -17.82 12.97 -23.39
CA ASP A 268 -16.98 13.12 -22.20
C ASP A 268 -16.16 14.42 -22.24
N TYR A 269 -15.75 14.87 -23.43
CA TYR A 269 -15.06 16.15 -23.62
C TYR A 269 -16.03 17.34 -23.52
N ASP A 270 -17.21 17.23 -24.14
CA ASP A 270 -18.24 18.27 -24.08
C ASP A 270 -18.77 18.49 -22.66
N ASN A 271 -18.80 17.44 -21.82
CA ASN A 271 -19.23 17.51 -20.43
C ASN A 271 -18.10 17.92 -19.45
N ASP A 272 -16.93 18.33 -19.95
CA ASP A 272 -15.83 18.73 -19.09
C ASP A 272 -16.17 19.99 -18.28
N GLU A 273 -16.34 19.81 -16.97
CA GLU A 273 -16.66 20.89 -16.02
C GLU A 273 -15.47 21.82 -15.70
N LEU A 274 -14.28 21.49 -16.21
CA LEU A 274 -13.00 22.10 -15.85
C LEU A 274 -12.39 22.96 -16.96
N ASP A 275 -13.07 23.10 -18.10
CA ASP A 275 -12.67 23.89 -19.26
C ASP A 275 -11.27 23.51 -19.80
N ARG A 276 -10.94 22.21 -19.73
CA ARG A 276 -9.67 21.61 -20.20
C ARG A 276 -9.64 21.47 -21.72
N PHE A 277 -10.80 21.35 -22.36
CA PHE A 277 -10.94 21.08 -23.80
C PHE A 277 -11.85 22.13 -24.47
N PRO A 278 -11.35 23.35 -24.68
CA PRO A 278 -12.13 24.40 -25.32
C PRO A 278 -12.44 24.06 -26.79
N LYS A 279 -13.67 24.35 -27.24
CA LYS A 279 -14.10 24.07 -28.61
C LYS A 279 -13.22 24.80 -29.64
N GLY A 280 -12.64 24.06 -30.59
CA GLY A 280 -11.96 24.61 -31.76
C GLY A 280 -10.44 24.84 -31.63
N ARG A 281 -9.75 24.13 -30.74
CA ARG A 281 -8.29 24.02 -30.72
C ARG A 281 -7.81 22.57 -30.72
#